data_AF-A0AAN6D558-F1
#
_entry.id   AF-A0AAN6D558-F1
#
_cell.length_a   1.000
_cell.length_b   1.000
_cell.length_c   1.000
_cell.angle_alpha   90.00
_cell.angle_beta   90.00
_cell.angle_gamma   90.00
#
_symmetry.space_group_name_H-M   'P 1'
#
loop_
_entity.id
_entity.type
_entity.pdbx_description
1 polymer ?
#
loop_
_entity_poly.entity_id
_entity_poly.type
_entity_poly.pdbx_seq_one_letter_code
_entity_poly.pdbx_strand_id
1 'polypeptide(L)'
;MTESVSSDDSLEFYSTLTRESFQYNLTKLPEGRFSPSELLVQSYKYWSLDDLTKSLGSLLHEIDQELIDLVNNDYLNFIELGNSIDGSVDLIHDCKIDLNGYIRDLSVSNMKIDADLETVDSLLLYKRKLSVYRAVVNQLVVLEEQLTLFSKKIATADVRELVVLFLSTNKIYSALLKYRSLEMVAVAGKKIAGMKIELKSVLDSKLATATDDEKLQLLKVYSVLGEERAFIRAVRKKDN
;
A
#
# COMPACT_ATOMS: atom_id res chain seq x y z
N MET A 1 -61.66 -36.20 67.69
CA MET A 1 -61.19 -35.82 66.35
C MET A 1 -61.24 -34.30 66.29
N THR A 2 -60.08 -33.69 66.33
CA THR A 2 -59.85 -32.25 66.20
C THR A 2 -59.56 -31.96 64.73
N GLU A 3 -60.42 -31.21 64.06
CA GLU A 3 -60.08 -30.56 62.79
C GLU A 3 -60.12 -29.06 63.00
N SER A 4 -58.94 -28.47 62.87
CA SER A 4 -58.64 -27.05 62.92
C SER A 4 -59.24 -26.34 61.71
N VAL A 5 -60.21 -25.46 61.94
CA VAL A 5 -60.62 -24.45 60.96
C VAL A 5 -59.52 -23.39 60.92
N SER A 6 -58.67 -23.46 59.90
CA SER A 6 -57.69 -22.43 59.56
C SER A 6 -58.44 -21.21 59.03
N SER A 7 -58.45 -20.14 59.82
CA SER A 7 -59.01 -18.83 59.46
C SER A 7 -57.99 -18.08 58.62
N ASP A 8 -58.19 -18.02 57.31
CA ASP A 8 -57.41 -17.14 56.42
C ASP A 8 -58.29 -16.56 55.30
N ASP A 9 -59.49 -16.08 55.69
CA ASP A 9 -60.31 -15.21 54.85
C ASP A 9 -60.06 -13.75 55.26
N SER A 10 -58.89 -13.23 54.89
CA SER A 10 -58.63 -11.79 54.91
C SER A 10 -59.42 -11.13 53.76
N LEU A 11 -60.64 -10.69 54.08
CA LEU A 11 -61.48 -9.88 53.19
C LEU A 11 -60.79 -8.54 52.88
N GLU A 12 -60.12 -8.47 51.74
CA GLU A 12 -59.61 -7.22 51.18
C GLU A 12 -60.78 -6.42 50.58
N PHE A 13 -61.28 -5.45 51.35
CA PHE A 13 -62.23 -4.46 50.86
C PHE A 13 -61.48 -3.43 49.99
N TYR A 14 -61.40 -3.70 48.69
CA TYR A 14 -60.94 -2.70 47.72
C TYR A 14 -61.90 -1.50 47.74
N SER A 15 -61.38 -0.29 47.92
CA SER A 15 -62.17 0.95 48.02
C SER A 15 -62.29 1.73 46.70
N THR A 16 -61.60 1.31 45.64
CA THR A 16 -61.62 1.97 44.32
C THR A 16 -61.46 0.93 43.20
N LEU A 17 -62.34 0.95 42.19
CA LEU A 17 -62.28 0.04 41.05
C LEU A 17 -61.29 0.64 40.04
N THR A 18 -60.08 0.10 39.99
CA THR A 18 -59.08 0.46 38.97
C THR A 18 -59.15 -0.52 37.80
N ARG A 19 -58.62 -0.13 36.64
CA ARG A 19 -58.57 -0.98 35.44
C ARG A 19 -57.91 -2.33 35.70
N GLU A 20 -56.83 -2.35 36.46
CA GLU A 20 -56.08 -3.58 36.80
C GLU A 20 -56.92 -4.50 37.67
N SER A 21 -57.64 -3.93 38.65
CA SER A 21 -58.55 -4.70 39.51
C SER A 21 -59.71 -5.30 38.72
N PHE A 22 -60.25 -4.56 37.75
CA PHE A 22 -61.32 -5.05 36.87
C PHE A 22 -60.83 -6.17 35.95
N GLN A 23 -59.66 -6.00 35.33
CA GLN A 23 -59.07 -7.01 34.44
C GLN A 23 -58.67 -8.28 35.19
N TYR A 24 -58.12 -8.15 36.40
CA TYR A 24 -57.80 -9.27 37.27
C TYR A 24 -59.03 -10.06 37.71
N ASN A 25 -60.16 -9.39 37.95
CA ASN A 25 -61.42 -10.06 38.25
C ASN A 25 -62.06 -10.70 37.00
N LEU A 26 -61.77 -10.18 35.81
CA LEU A 26 -62.24 -10.74 34.54
C LEU A 26 -61.51 -12.04 34.16
N THR A 27 -60.22 -12.17 34.50
CA THR A 27 -59.43 -13.40 34.25
C THR A 27 -59.79 -14.55 35.20
N LYS A 28 -60.51 -14.26 36.30
CA LYS A 28 -61.03 -15.26 37.24
C LYS A 28 -62.35 -15.90 36.78
N LEU A 29 -62.94 -15.41 35.69
CA LEU A 29 -64.14 -16.00 35.10
C LEU A 29 -63.76 -17.19 34.20
N PRO A 30 -64.60 -18.25 34.15
CA PRO A 30 -64.39 -19.38 33.25
C PRO A 30 -64.38 -18.90 31.78
N GLU A 31 -63.39 -19.34 31.01
CA GLU A 31 -63.18 -18.88 29.64
C GLU A 31 -64.41 -19.14 28.75
N GLY A 32 -64.91 -18.08 28.10
CA GLY A 32 -65.79 -18.20 26.93
C GLY A 32 -67.14 -17.50 26.99
N ARG A 33 -67.61 -17.00 28.15
CA ARG A 33 -68.80 -16.12 28.21
C ARG A 33 -68.68 -15.11 29.35
N PHE A 34 -68.60 -13.83 28.99
CA PHE A 34 -68.76 -12.75 29.96
C PHE A 34 -70.22 -12.69 30.42
N SER A 35 -70.46 -12.98 31.70
CA SER A 35 -71.76 -12.79 32.36
C SER A 35 -71.61 -11.64 33.37
N PRO A 36 -72.24 -10.48 33.13
CA PRO A 36 -72.17 -9.35 34.07
C PRO A 36 -72.62 -9.74 35.47
N SER A 37 -73.67 -10.55 35.55
CA SER A 37 -74.24 -11.00 36.82
C SER A 37 -73.26 -11.84 37.64
N GLU A 38 -72.48 -12.72 37.01
CA GLU A 38 -71.50 -13.57 37.70
C GLU A 38 -70.30 -12.75 38.19
N LEU A 39 -69.83 -11.79 37.39
CA LEU A 39 -68.75 -10.88 37.77
C LEU A 39 -69.12 -10.01 38.98
N LEU A 40 -70.34 -9.47 38.97
CA LEU A 40 -70.86 -8.65 40.07
C LEU A 40 -71.01 -9.45 41.37
N VAL A 41 -71.48 -10.70 41.27
CA VAL A 41 -71.68 -11.58 42.43
C VAL A 41 -70.36 -12.11 43.00
N GLN A 42 -69.36 -12.37 42.15
CA GLN A 42 -68.08 -12.94 42.59
C GLN A 42 -67.13 -11.87 43.15
N SER A 43 -67.10 -10.67 42.56
CA SER A 43 -66.05 -9.69 42.85
C SER A 43 -66.56 -8.42 43.52
N TYR A 44 -67.85 -8.09 43.40
CA TYR A 44 -68.41 -6.80 43.86
C TYR A 44 -69.66 -6.95 44.74
N LYS A 45 -69.89 -8.13 45.33
CA LYS A 45 -71.08 -8.48 46.12
C LYS A 45 -71.38 -7.53 47.29
N TYR A 46 -70.34 -6.92 47.85
CA TYR A 46 -70.43 -6.07 49.05
C TYR A 46 -70.32 -4.57 48.75
N TRP A 47 -70.33 -4.19 47.47
CA TRP A 47 -70.28 -2.79 47.04
C TRP A 47 -71.68 -2.17 46.94
N SER A 48 -71.77 -0.87 47.23
CA SER A 48 -72.98 -0.09 46.98
C SER A 48 -73.23 0.05 45.47
N LEU A 49 -74.49 -0.08 45.04
CA LEU A 49 -74.87 0.01 43.63
C LEU A 49 -74.52 1.39 43.02
N ASP A 50 -74.63 2.45 43.82
CA ASP A 50 -74.32 3.83 43.40
C ASP A 50 -72.81 4.02 43.17
N ASP A 51 -71.97 3.49 44.06
CA ASP A 51 -70.51 3.58 43.96
C ASP A 51 -69.98 2.73 42.79
N LEU A 52 -70.54 1.53 42.59
CA LEU A 52 -70.22 0.69 41.45
C LEU A 52 -70.59 1.37 40.12
N THR A 53 -71.78 1.99 40.04
CA THR A 53 -72.24 2.66 38.82
C THR A 53 -71.34 3.86 38.48
N LYS A 54 -70.97 4.66 39.48
CA LYS A 54 -70.04 5.79 39.29
C LYS A 54 -68.65 5.30 38.89
N SER A 55 -68.14 4.26 39.52
CA SER A 55 -66.79 3.78 39.24
C SER A 55 -66.69 3.08 37.87
N LEU A 56 -67.71 2.31 37.49
CA LEU A 56 -67.79 1.71 36.14
C LEU A 56 -67.98 2.78 35.07
N GLY A 57 -68.79 3.81 35.35
CA GLY A 57 -68.96 4.95 34.44
C GLY A 57 -67.68 5.78 34.26
N SER A 58 -66.93 6.00 35.34
CA SER A 58 -65.61 6.65 35.29
C SER A 58 -64.61 5.83 34.48
N LEU A 59 -64.56 4.52 34.70
CA LEU A 59 -63.68 3.61 33.97
C LEU A 59 -64.04 3.55 32.47
N LEU A 60 -65.33 3.56 32.14
CA LEU A 60 -65.78 3.63 30.75
C LEU A 60 -65.32 4.94 30.08
N HIS A 61 -65.47 6.06 30.78
CA HIS A 61 -65.04 7.36 30.26
C HIS A 61 -63.51 7.44 30.07
N GLU A 62 -62.75 6.88 31.00
CA GLU A 62 -61.29 6.78 30.91
C GLU A 62 -60.88 5.93 29.69
N ILE A 63 -61.52 4.78 29.46
CA ILE A 63 -61.27 3.94 28.29
C ILE A 63 -61.65 4.65 26.98
N ASP A 64 -62.77 5.38 26.95
CA ASP A 64 -63.18 6.12 25.76
C ASP A 64 -62.18 7.24 25.42
N GLN A 65 -61.66 7.96 26.42
CA GLN A 65 -60.60 8.95 26.21
C GLN A 65 -59.29 8.30 25.78
N GLU A 66 -58.86 7.22 26.43
CA GLU A 66 -57.66 6.48 26.02
C GLU A 66 -57.77 5.95 24.59
N LEU A 67 -58.95 5.48 24.17
CA LEU A 67 -59.17 4.99 22.81
C LEU A 67 -59.08 6.13 21.81
N ILE A 68 -59.69 7.28 22.11
CA ILE A 68 -59.60 8.47 21.27
C ILE A 68 -58.15 8.95 21.16
N ASP A 69 -57.43 8.99 22.28
CA ASP A 69 -56.03 9.41 22.33
C ASP A 69 -55.13 8.42 21.60
N LEU A 70 -55.36 7.11 21.74
CA LEU A 70 -54.62 6.08 21.03
C LEU A 70 -54.87 6.16 19.52
N VAL A 71 -56.13 6.25 19.09
CA VAL A 71 -56.48 6.37 17.67
C VAL A 71 -55.90 7.64 17.08
N ASN A 72 -55.98 8.77 17.78
CA ASN A 72 -55.45 10.03 17.30
C ASN A 72 -53.92 10.04 17.27
N ASN A 73 -53.24 9.59 18.32
CA ASN A 73 -51.78 9.53 18.34
C ASN A 73 -51.23 8.53 17.33
N ASP A 74 -51.79 7.33 17.25
CA ASP A 74 -51.30 6.30 16.32
C ASP A 74 -51.56 6.71 14.87
N TYR A 75 -52.69 7.35 14.58
CA TYR A 75 -52.98 7.86 13.25
C TYR A 75 -52.06 9.04 12.86
N LEU A 76 -51.80 9.97 13.79
CA LEU A 76 -50.86 11.07 13.56
C LEU A 76 -49.43 10.56 13.38
N ASN A 77 -48.97 9.63 14.23
CA ASN A 77 -47.67 8.98 14.10
C ASN A 77 -47.53 8.22 12.77
N PHE A 78 -48.60 7.57 12.32
CA PHE A 78 -48.61 6.87 11.04
C PHE A 78 -48.55 7.84 9.86
N ILE A 79 -49.23 8.99 9.93
CA ILE A 79 -49.13 10.05 8.92
C ILE A 79 -47.74 10.67 8.93
N GLU A 80 -47.17 10.97 10.10
CA GLU A 80 -45.81 11.51 10.23
C GLU A 80 -44.77 10.53 9.65
N LEU A 81 -44.93 9.23 9.92
CA LEU A 81 -44.09 8.19 9.33
C LEU A 81 -44.27 8.11 7.81
N GLY A 82 -45.51 8.17 7.32
CA GLY A 82 -45.82 8.21 5.88
C GLY A 82 -45.17 9.41 5.20
N ASN A 83 -45.29 10.60 5.78
CA ASN A 83 -44.66 11.83 5.29
C ASN A 83 -43.13 11.80 5.37
N SER A 84 -42.55 11.12 6.37
CA SER A 84 -41.09 10.94 6.47
C SER A 84 -40.56 9.89 5.49
N ILE A 85 -41.39 8.93 5.10
CA ILE A 85 -41.05 7.92 4.10
C ILE A 85 -41.22 8.49 2.69
N ASP A 86 -42.21 9.35 2.49
CA ASP A 86 -42.42 10.05 1.22
C ASP A 86 -41.22 10.95 0.90
N GLY A 87 -40.59 10.72 -0.26
CA GLY A 87 -39.34 11.37 -0.66
C GLY A 87 -38.04 10.73 -0.13
N SER A 88 -38.08 9.86 0.90
CA SER A 88 -36.89 9.14 1.37
C SER A 88 -36.36 8.14 0.33
N VAL A 89 -37.26 7.54 -0.46
CA VAL A 89 -36.93 6.61 -1.53
C VAL A 89 -36.17 7.32 -2.66
N ASP A 90 -36.58 8.54 -3.00
CA ASP A 90 -35.92 9.36 -4.01
C ASP A 90 -34.53 9.79 -3.54
N LEU A 91 -34.39 10.22 -2.28
CA LEU A 91 -33.08 10.54 -1.69
C LEU A 91 -32.13 9.33 -1.67
N ILE A 92 -32.64 8.14 -1.34
CA ILE A 92 -31.86 6.89 -1.40
C ILE A 92 -31.45 6.59 -2.85
N HIS A 93 -32.35 6.83 -3.82
CA HIS A 93 -32.06 6.64 -5.22
C HIS A 93 -30.97 7.60 -5.71
N ASP A 94 -31.06 8.88 -5.36
CA ASP A 94 -30.09 9.91 -5.72
C ASP A 94 -28.72 9.60 -5.10
N CYS A 95 -28.67 9.28 -3.81
CA CYS A 95 -27.42 8.86 -3.15
C CYS A 95 -26.82 7.61 -3.80
N LYS A 96 -27.64 6.66 -4.26
CA LYS A 96 -27.15 5.48 -4.96
C LYS A 96 -26.59 5.83 -6.34
N ILE A 97 -27.20 6.77 -7.06
CA ILE A 97 -26.69 7.27 -8.35
C ILE A 97 -25.34 7.97 -8.12
N ASP A 98 -25.26 8.86 -7.14
CA ASP A 98 -24.05 9.61 -6.81
C ASP A 98 -22.91 8.67 -6.39
N LEU A 99 -23.20 7.68 -5.53
CA LEU A 99 -22.23 6.68 -5.11
C LEU A 99 -21.71 5.87 -6.30
N ASN A 100 -22.60 5.45 -7.21
CA ASN A 100 -22.21 4.72 -8.41
C ASN A 100 -21.37 5.60 -9.36
N GLY A 101 -21.70 6.89 -9.49
CA GLY A 101 -20.91 7.86 -10.24
C GLY A 101 -19.50 7.98 -9.65
N TYR A 102 -19.41 8.13 -8.34
CA TYR A 102 -18.14 8.23 -7.62
C TYR A 102 -17.29 6.95 -7.76
N ILE A 103 -17.89 5.76 -7.62
CA ILE A 103 -17.20 4.48 -7.83
C ILE A 103 -16.64 4.39 -9.25
N ARG A 104 -17.42 4.83 -10.25
CA ARG A 104 -16.97 4.84 -11.65
C ARG A 104 -15.78 5.78 -11.84
N ASP A 105 -15.86 6.99 -11.30
CA ASP A 105 -14.79 7.98 -11.42
C ASP A 105 -13.52 7.53 -10.70
N LEU A 106 -13.65 6.89 -9.55
CA LEU A 106 -12.54 6.31 -8.80
C LEU A 106 -11.88 5.16 -9.57
N SER A 107 -12.67 4.31 -10.24
CA SER A 107 -12.17 3.26 -11.12
C SER A 107 -11.37 3.83 -12.30
N VAL A 108 -11.88 4.87 -12.96
CA VAL A 108 -11.18 5.56 -14.05
C VAL A 108 -9.90 6.23 -13.55
N SER A 109 -9.93 6.83 -12.35
CA SER A 109 -8.75 7.43 -11.74
C SER A 109 -7.68 6.38 -11.44
N ASN A 110 -8.06 5.23 -10.89
CA ASN A 110 -7.13 4.13 -10.63
C ASN A 110 -6.51 3.60 -11.93
N MET A 111 -7.31 3.41 -12.99
CA MET A 111 -6.78 3.00 -14.30
C MET A 111 -5.74 3.98 -14.86
N LYS A 112 -5.95 5.30 -14.66
CA LYS A 112 -4.98 6.32 -15.06
C LYS A 112 -3.70 6.24 -14.24
N ILE A 113 -3.82 6.07 -12.92
CA ILE A 113 -2.68 5.93 -12.01
C ILE A 113 -1.86 4.68 -12.38
N ASP A 114 -2.51 3.56 -12.67
CA ASP A 114 -1.83 2.32 -13.07
C ASP A 114 -1.07 2.51 -14.40
N ALA A 115 -1.68 3.18 -15.38
CA ALA A 115 -1.00 3.52 -16.63
C ALA A 115 0.18 4.47 -16.39
N ASP A 116 0.02 5.48 -15.55
CA ASP A 116 1.08 6.41 -15.19
C ASP A 116 2.24 5.68 -14.48
N LEU A 117 1.94 4.75 -13.57
CA LEU A 117 2.95 3.92 -12.90
C LEU A 117 3.75 3.08 -13.90
N GLU A 118 3.09 2.44 -14.87
CA GLU A 118 3.78 1.67 -15.91
C GLU A 118 4.69 2.57 -16.76
N THR A 119 4.23 3.77 -17.12
CA THR A 119 5.08 4.73 -17.84
C THR A 119 6.28 5.17 -17.00
N VAL A 120 6.10 5.44 -15.71
CA VAL A 120 7.18 5.83 -14.79
C VAL A 120 8.21 4.70 -14.65
N ASP A 121 7.78 3.45 -14.52
CA ASP A 121 8.67 2.30 -14.44
C ASP A 121 9.49 2.15 -15.74
N SER A 122 8.84 2.31 -16.90
CA SER A 122 9.54 2.28 -18.19
C SER A 122 10.60 3.40 -18.28
N LEU A 123 10.29 4.60 -17.79
CA LEU A 123 11.19 5.75 -17.75
C LEU A 123 12.34 5.54 -16.77
N LEU A 124 12.09 4.92 -15.61
CA LEU A 124 13.14 4.58 -14.64
C LEU A 124 14.12 3.56 -15.20
N LEU A 125 13.62 2.55 -15.93
CA LEU A 125 14.47 1.59 -16.64
C LEU A 125 15.33 2.29 -17.71
N TYR A 126 14.76 3.21 -18.47
CA TYR A 126 15.50 3.99 -19.46
C TYR A 126 16.56 4.89 -18.79
N LYS A 127 16.21 5.59 -17.71
CA LYS A 127 17.13 6.41 -16.91
C LYS A 127 18.30 5.59 -16.37
N ARG A 128 18.05 4.38 -15.88
CA ARG A 128 19.09 3.47 -15.40
C ARG A 128 20.02 3.04 -16.54
N LYS A 129 19.48 2.66 -17.70
CA LYS A 129 20.30 2.34 -18.89
C LYS A 129 21.16 3.53 -19.31
N LEU A 130 20.58 4.73 -19.36
CA LEU A 130 21.29 5.96 -19.72
C LEU A 130 22.41 6.30 -18.71
N SER A 131 22.18 6.07 -17.42
CA SER A 131 23.20 6.24 -16.38
C SER A 131 24.41 5.34 -16.60
N VAL A 132 24.20 4.08 -16.98
CA VAL A 132 25.28 3.15 -17.34
C VAL A 132 26.03 3.66 -18.58
N TYR A 133 25.33 4.06 -19.64
CA TYR A 133 25.98 4.62 -20.83
C TYR A 133 26.79 5.88 -20.50
N ARG A 134 26.28 6.78 -19.66
CA ARG A 134 27.00 7.97 -19.21
C ARG A 134 28.29 7.60 -18.47
N ALA A 135 28.23 6.62 -17.58
CA ALA A 135 29.42 6.15 -16.87
C ALA A 135 30.48 5.58 -17.83
N VAL A 136 30.04 4.80 -18.83
CA VAL A 136 30.93 4.25 -19.86
C VAL A 136 31.56 5.36 -20.72
N VAL A 137 30.77 6.35 -21.15
CA VAL A 137 31.26 7.50 -21.93
C VAL A 137 32.28 8.30 -21.12
N ASN A 138 32.01 8.60 -19.85
CA ASN A 138 32.97 9.30 -18.99
C ASN A 138 34.29 8.52 -18.87
N GLN A 139 34.22 7.20 -18.67
CA GLN A 139 35.42 6.35 -18.63
C GLN A 139 36.18 6.34 -19.97
N LEU A 140 35.48 6.35 -21.10
CA LEU A 140 36.08 6.45 -22.43
C LEU A 140 36.76 7.81 -22.66
N VAL A 141 36.17 8.90 -22.17
CA VAL A 141 36.77 10.25 -22.24
C VAL A 141 38.06 10.28 -21.44
N VAL A 142 38.05 9.79 -20.19
CA VAL A 142 39.27 9.72 -19.37
C VAL A 142 40.33 8.83 -20.02
N LEU A 143 39.91 7.71 -20.65
CA LEU A 143 40.83 6.85 -21.38
C LEU A 143 41.47 7.58 -22.57
N GLU A 144 40.70 8.32 -23.35
CA GLU A 144 41.21 9.12 -24.46
C GLU A 144 42.18 10.21 -23.96
N GLU A 145 41.86 10.89 -22.86
CA GLU A 145 42.78 11.83 -22.22
C GLU A 145 44.09 11.17 -21.82
N GLN A 146 44.05 9.99 -21.19
CA GLN A 146 45.27 9.24 -20.85
C GLN A 146 46.06 8.81 -22.10
N LEU A 147 45.38 8.37 -23.16
CA LEU A 147 46.03 8.05 -24.44
C LEU A 147 46.71 9.27 -25.05
N THR A 148 46.07 10.45 -25.06
CA THR A 148 46.68 11.67 -25.57
C THR A 148 47.87 12.13 -24.71
N LEU A 149 47.80 11.97 -23.39
CA LEU A 149 48.92 12.23 -22.50
C LEU A 149 50.08 11.27 -22.76
N PHE A 150 49.80 9.99 -23.01
CA PHE A 150 50.80 9.01 -23.41
C PHE A 150 51.52 9.43 -24.69
N SER A 151 50.75 9.70 -25.76
CA SER A 151 51.31 10.09 -27.06
C SER A 151 52.13 11.37 -27.01
N LYS A 152 51.78 12.32 -26.12
CA LYS A 152 52.59 13.53 -25.89
C LYS A 152 53.88 13.24 -25.13
N LYS A 153 53.80 12.38 -24.10
CA LYS A 153 54.93 12.07 -23.22
C LYS A 153 55.90 11.05 -23.81
N ILE A 154 55.52 10.30 -24.85
CA ILE A 154 56.35 9.24 -25.41
C ILE A 154 57.74 9.71 -25.87
N ALA A 155 57.85 10.97 -26.33
CA ALA A 155 59.10 11.54 -26.82
C ALA A 155 60.01 12.08 -25.69
N THR A 156 59.46 12.42 -24.53
CA THR A 156 60.18 13.19 -23.50
C THR A 156 60.26 12.51 -22.13
N ALA A 157 59.38 11.55 -21.84
CA ALA A 157 59.24 10.96 -20.51
C ALA A 157 60.19 9.79 -20.27
N ASP A 158 60.46 9.54 -18.98
CA ASP A 158 61.18 8.36 -18.53
C ASP A 158 60.37 7.08 -18.76
N VAL A 159 61.08 5.95 -18.95
CA VAL A 159 60.48 4.63 -19.20
C VAL A 159 59.52 4.25 -18.08
N ARG A 160 59.90 4.51 -16.82
CA ARG A 160 59.05 4.15 -15.68
C ARG A 160 57.74 4.91 -15.69
N GLU A 161 57.76 6.20 -16.01
CA GLU A 161 56.54 7.02 -16.14
C GLU A 161 55.64 6.50 -17.27
N LEU A 162 56.21 6.16 -18.43
CA LEU A 162 55.46 5.61 -19.56
C LEU A 162 54.81 4.26 -19.22
N VAL A 163 55.48 3.41 -18.45
CA VAL A 163 54.95 2.12 -18.01
C VAL A 163 53.82 2.30 -17.01
N VAL A 164 53.97 3.20 -16.04
CA VAL A 164 52.89 3.52 -15.08
C VAL A 164 51.65 4.03 -15.80
N LEU A 165 51.84 4.91 -16.79
CA LEU A 165 50.74 5.47 -17.57
C LEU A 165 50.10 4.44 -18.53
N PHE A 166 50.90 3.51 -19.05
CA PHE A 166 50.38 2.36 -19.81
C PHE A 166 49.54 1.42 -18.93
N LEU A 167 49.99 1.14 -17.70
CA LEU A 167 49.26 0.31 -16.74
C LEU A 167 47.96 0.98 -16.28
N SER A 168 47.97 2.30 -16.03
CA SER A 168 46.75 3.03 -15.68
C SER A 168 45.73 2.99 -16.81
N THR A 169 46.18 3.23 -18.04
CA THR A 169 45.34 3.17 -19.25
C THR A 169 44.75 1.76 -19.43
N ASN A 170 45.56 0.72 -19.25
CA ASN A 170 45.07 -0.67 -19.31
C ASN A 170 44.09 -1.01 -18.18
N LYS A 171 44.28 -0.48 -16.98
CA LYS A 171 43.34 -0.68 -15.88
C LYS A 171 41.98 -0.07 -16.20
N ILE A 172 41.93 1.15 -16.73
CA ILE A 172 40.69 1.79 -17.17
C ILE A 172 40.04 0.98 -18.30
N TYR A 173 40.81 0.56 -19.28
CA TYR A 173 40.31 -0.27 -20.37
C TYR A 173 39.78 -1.63 -19.90
N SER A 174 40.44 -2.27 -18.94
CA SER A 174 39.98 -3.53 -18.37
C SER A 174 38.61 -3.41 -17.71
N ALA A 175 38.30 -2.26 -17.10
CA ALA A 175 36.97 -1.98 -16.56
C ALA A 175 35.92 -1.82 -17.67
N LEU A 176 36.32 -1.27 -18.82
CA LEU A 176 35.49 -1.06 -20.01
C LEU A 176 35.23 -2.34 -20.82
N LEU A 177 36.07 -3.38 -20.68
CA LEU A 177 35.89 -4.65 -21.39
C LEU A 177 34.54 -5.33 -21.11
N LYS A 178 33.91 -5.04 -19.98
CA LYS A 178 32.54 -5.51 -19.66
C LYS A 178 31.49 -5.01 -20.66
N TYR A 179 31.77 -3.91 -21.36
CA TYR A 179 30.90 -3.27 -22.33
C TYR A 179 31.45 -3.37 -23.76
N ARG A 180 32.21 -4.43 -24.06
CA ARG A 180 32.87 -4.65 -25.36
C ARG A 180 31.92 -4.64 -26.57
N SER A 181 30.62 -4.87 -26.35
CA SER A 181 29.60 -4.77 -27.40
C SER A 181 29.45 -3.34 -27.95
N LEU A 182 29.89 -2.31 -27.22
CA LEU A 182 29.89 -0.94 -27.71
C LEU A 182 31.05 -0.71 -28.68
N GLU A 183 30.74 -0.22 -29.88
CA GLU A 183 31.72 0.06 -30.93
C GLU A 183 32.86 0.98 -30.45
N MET A 184 32.54 1.98 -29.63
CA MET A 184 33.53 2.89 -29.04
C MET A 184 34.59 2.16 -28.20
N VAL A 185 34.22 1.09 -27.49
CA VAL A 185 35.15 0.28 -26.70
C VAL A 185 36.07 -0.55 -27.62
N ALA A 186 35.55 -1.01 -28.77
CA ALA A 186 36.36 -1.70 -29.76
C ALA A 186 37.40 -0.76 -30.40
N VAL A 187 37.01 0.49 -30.71
CA VAL A 187 37.93 1.52 -31.22
C VAL A 187 39.01 1.85 -30.18
N ALA A 188 38.63 2.03 -28.92
CA ALA A 188 39.58 2.25 -27.83
C ALA A 188 40.59 1.09 -27.70
N GLY A 189 40.13 -0.16 -27.88
CA GLY A 189 41.00 -1.34 -27.89
C GLY A 189 42.08 -1.30 -28.98
N LYS A 190 41.72 -0.83 -30.19
CA LYS A 190 42.70 -0.65 -31.28
C LYS A 190 43.76 0.41 -30.91
N LYS A 191 43.34 1.52 -30.30
CA LYS A 191 44.27 2.57 -29.85
C LYS A 191 45.22 2.08 -28.77
N ILE A 192 44.74 1.30 -27.81
CA ILE A 192 45.59 0.71 -26.75
C ILE A 192 46.57 -0.32 -27.32
N ALA A 193 46.14 -1.11 -28.30
CA ALA A 193 47.05 -2.02 -29.02
C ALA A 193 48.15 -1.22 -29.74
N GLY A 194 47.81 -0.10 -30.38
CA GLY A 194 48.78 0.84 -30.94
C GLY A 194 49.76 1.38 -29.89
N MET A 195 49.24 1.85 -28.75
CA MET A 195 50.03 2.32 -27.61
C MET A 195 51.01 1.24 -27.10
N LYS A 196 50.59 -0.04 -27.05
CA LYS A 196 51.46 -1.16 -26.67
C LYS A 196 52.62 -1.32 -27.66
N ILE A 197 52.35 -1.20 -28.96
CA ILE A 197 53.37 -1.31 -30.00
C ILE A 197 54.36 -0.14 -29.92
N GLU A 198 53.86 1.09 -29.74
CA GLU A 198 54.68 2.27 -29.57
C GLU A 198 55.57 2.19 -28.32
N LEU A 199 55.01 1.78 -27.18
CA LEU A 199 55.78 1.56 -25.95
C LEU A 199 56.88 0.52 -26.17
N LYS A 200 56.57 -0.59 -26.85
CA LYS A 200 57.54 -1.63 -27.16
C LYS A 200 58.67 -1.11 -28.04
N SER A 201 58.36 -0.27 -29.04
CA SER A 201 59.37 0.37 -29.89
C SER A 201 60.32 1.27 -29.09
N VAL A 202 59.80 2.06 -28.14
CA VAL A 202 60.61 2.91 -27.25
C VAL A 202 61.48 2.06 -26.31
N LEU A 203 60.94 0.96 -25.81
CA LEU A 203 61.69 0.04 -24.97
C LEU A 203 62.80 -0.67 -25.75
N ASP A 204 62.53 -1.11 -26.98
CA ASP A 204 63.51 -1.76 -27.86
C ASP A 204 64.63 -0.77 -28.25
N SER A 205 64.31 0.50 -28.50
CA SER A 205 65.32 1.53 -28.81
C SER A 205 66.20 1.87 -27.60
N LYS A 206 65.62 2.00 -26.40
CA LYS A 206 66.40 2.17 -25.16
C LYS A 206 67.23 0.95 -24.81
N LEU A 207 66.74 -0.26 -25.08
CA LEU A 207 67.52 -1.49 -24.91
C LEU A 207 68.74 -1.53 -25.85
N ALA A 208 68.64 -0.94 -27.04
CA ALA A 208 69.75 -0.83 -27.98
C ALA A 208 70.87 0.13 -27.51
N THR A 209 70.58 1.07 -26.62
CA THR A 209 71.56 2.03 -26.08
C THR A 209 71.91 1.80 -24.60
N ALA A 210 71.20 0.90 -23.92
CA ALA A 210 71.32 0.65 -22.48
C ALA A 210 72.65 0.00 -22.07
N THR A 211 73.19 0.45 -20.92
CA THR A 211 74.26 -0.22 -20.17
C THR A 211 73.74 -1.46 -19.42
N ASP A 212 74.62 -2.34 -18.95
CA ASP A 212 74.22 -3.62 -18.35
C ASP A 212 73.34 -3.48 -17.09
N ASP A 213 73.56 -2.44 -16.28
CA ASP A 213 72.68 -2.11 -15.14
C ASP A 213 71.29 -1.61 -15.58
N GLU A 214 71.21 -0.87 -16.68
CA GLU A 214 69.97 -0.38 -17.26
C GLU A 214 69.17 -1.50 -17.94
N LYS A 215 69.85 -2.50 -18.53
CA LYS A 215 69.23 -3.72 -19.07
C LYS A 215 68.48 -4.50 -18.00
N LEU A 216 69.03 -4.59 -16.77
CA LEU A 216 68.37 -5.24 -15.63
C LEU A 216 67.10 -4.49 -15.19
N GLN A 217 67.11 -3.16 -15.24
CA GLN A 217 65.92 -2.35 -14.95
C GLN A 217 64.86 -2.47 -16.06
N LEU A 218 65.29 -2.49 -17.31
CA LEU A 218 64.42 -2.72 -18.47
C LEU A 218 63.81 -4.14 -18.44
N LEU A 219 64.54 -5.16 -18.00
CA LEU A 219 64.00 -6.52 -17.83
C LEU A 219 62.78 -6.54 -16.89
N LYS A 220 62.85 -5.81 -15.76
CA LYS A 220 61.71 -5.67 -14.84
C LYS A 220 60.52 -4.97 -15.48
N VAL A 221 60.77 -4.03 -16.39
CA VAL A 221 59.71 -3.35 -17.15
C VAL A 221 59.08 -4.29 -18.19
N TYR A 222 59.89 -5.09 -18.89
CA TYR A 222 59.40 -6.09 -19.85
C TYR A 222 58.63 -7.24 -19.18
N SER A 223 58.98 -7.63 -17.95
CA SER A 223 58.21 -8.63 -17.19
C SER A 223 56.83 -8.11 -16.81
N VAL A 224 56.72 -6.84 -16.39
CA VAL A 224 55.43 -6.18 -16.10
C VAL A 224 54.55 -6.09 -17.35
N LEU A 225 55.15 -6.01 -18.54
CA LEU A 225 54.43 -6.04 -19.82
C LEU A 225 54.12 -7.45 -20.34
N GLY A 226 54.61 -8.50 -19.68
CA GLY A 226 54.48 -9.90 -20.11
C GLY A 226 55.30 -10.26 -21.36
N GLU A 227 56.31 -9.45 -21.71
CA GLU A 227 57.10 -9.57 -22.95
C GLU A 227 58.55 -10.03 -22.67
N GLU A 228 58.78 -10.83 -21.62
CA GLU A 228 60.12 -11.32 -21.22
C GLU A 228 60.86 -12.05 -22.36
N ARG A 229 60.13 -12.83 -23.17
CA ARG A 229 60.69 -13.54 -24.33
C ARG A 229 61.08 -12.60 -25.47
N ALA A 230 60.51 -11.40 -25.55
CA ALA A 230 60.91 -10.39 -26.51
C ALA A 230 62.22 -9.72 -26.08
N PHE A 231 62.36 -9.42 -24.78
CA PHE A 231 63.59 -8.90 -24.18
C PHE A 231 64.78 -9.84 -24.41
N ILE A 232 64.63 -11.13 -24.07
CA ILE A 232 65.73 -12.12 -24.23
C ILE A 232 66.16 -12.24 -25.71
N ARG A 233 65.20 -12.19 -26.65
CA ARG A 233 65.51 -12.21 -28.08
C ARG A 233 66.25 -10.95 -28.53
N ALA A 234 65.89 -9.79 -28.03
CA ALA A 234 66.51 -8.52 -28.39
C ALA A 234 67.95 -8.39 -27.84
N VAL A 235 68.20 -8.84 -26.60
CA VAL A 235 69.56 -8.88 -26.02
C VAL A 235 70.46 -9.87 -26.77
N ARG A 236 69.97 -11.10 -27.00
CA ARG A 236 70.74 -12.17 -27.67
C ARG A 236 71.11 -11.86 -29.12
N LYS A 237 70.37 -10.97 -29.79
CA LYS A 237 70.65 -10.53 -31.17
C LYS A 237 71.78 -9.49 -31.26
N LYS A 238 72.22 -8.96 -30.11
CA LYS A 238 73.27 -7.94 -30.00
C LYS A 238 74.62 -8.52 -29.57
N ASP A 239 74.60 -9.71 -28.95
CA ASP A 239 75.79 -10.45 -28.52
C ASP A 239 76.37 -11.38 -29.62
N ASN A 240 75.73 -11.42 -30.80
CA ASN A 240 76.20 -12.10 -32.03
C ASN A 240 76.47 -11.07 -33.11
#